data_AF-A0A0S4Q787-F1
#
_entry.id   AF-A0A0S4Q787-F1
#
_cell.length_a   1.000
_cell.length_b   1.000
_cell.length_c   1.000
_cell.angle_alpha   90.00
_cell.angle_beta   90.00
_cell.angle_gamma   90.00
#
_symmetry.space_group_name_H-M   'P 1'
#
loop_
_entity.id
_entity.type
_entity.pdbx_description
1 polymer ?
#
loop_
_entity_poly.entity_id
_entity_poly.type
_entity_poly.pdbx_seq_one_letter_code
_entity_poly.pdbx_strand_id
1 'polypeptide(L)' 'MKRLFNNAGVKVRARPQKKDSAELYIGDEFVGVLFRDDEDGDLSYNLQIAILDSDLD' A
#
# COMPACT_ATOMS: atom_id res chain seq x y z
N MET A 1 -10.72 14.43 -4.44
CA MET A 1 -10.63 12.95 -4.28
C MET A 1 -11.06 12.13 -5.52
N LYS A 2 -10.76 12.54 -6.76
CA LYS A 2 -11.02 11.70 -7.96
C LYS A 2 -9.81 11.53 -8.88
N ARG A 3 -8.62 12.01 -8.48
CA ARG A 3 -7.42 11.99 -9.32
C ARG A 3 -6.38 10.97 -8.88
N LEU A 4 -6.21 10.74 -7.57
CA LEU A 4 -5.24 9.75 -7.04
C LEU A 4 -5.58 8.29 -7.41
N PHE A 5 -6.86 7.96 -7.62
CA PHE A 5 -7.29 6.59 -7.95
C PHE A 5 -7.65 6.36 -9.42
N ASN A 6 -7.76 7.43 -10.23
CA ASN A 6 -8.38 7.33 -11.56
C ASN A 6 -7.38 7.09 -12.70
N ASN A 7 -6.09 6.86 -12.39
CA ASN A 7 -5.08 6.46 -13.38
C ASN A 7 -3.91 5.65 -12.75
N ALA A 8 -4.07 5.16 -11.52
CA ALA A 8 -2.94 4.66 -10.75
C ALA A 8 -2.58 3.23 -11.18
N GLY A 9 -1.44 3.07 -11.84
CA GLY A 9 -0.73 1.80 -11.94
C GLY A 9 -0.25 1.37 -10.56
N VAL A 10 -1.19 0.99 -9.69
CA VAL A 10 -0.93 0.55 -8.33
C VAL A 10 -0.19 -0.78 -8.40
N LYS A 11 1.05 -0.80 -7.93
CA LYS A 11 1.91 -1.98 -7.88
C LYS A 11 2.16 -2.35 -6.43
N VAL A 12 1.65 -3.49 -6.02
CA VAL A 12 1.99 -4.11 -4.73
C VAL A 12 3.22 -4.98 -4.95
N ARG A 13 4.30 -4.68 -4.25
CA ARG A 13 5.54 -5.48 -4.29
C ARG A 13 5.71 -6.21 -2.98
N ALA A 14 5.60 -7.54 -3.00
CA ALA A 14 5.93 -8.36 -1.85
C ALA A 14 7.42 -8.26 -1.54
N ARG A 15 7.77 -8.09 -0.26
CA ARG A 15 9.18 -8.10 0.14
C ARG A 15 9.67 -9.55 0.18
N PRO A 16 10.74 -9.92 -0.54
CA PRO A 16 11.21 -11.32 -0.59
C PRO A 16 11.68 -11.86 0.77
N GLN A 17 12.00 -10.96 1.72
CA GLN A 17 12.47 -11.33 3.07
C GLN A 17 11.38 -11.27 4.15
N LYS A 18 10.21 -10.68 3.90
CA LYS A 18 9.12 -10.57 4.88
C LYS A 18 7.80 -10.99 4.23
N LYS A 19 7.20 -12.08 4.71
CA LYS A 19 5.94 -12.61 4.17
C LYS A 19 4.71 -11.87 4.69
N ASP A 20 4.90 -11.02 5.68
CA ASP A 20 3.83 -10.38 6.46
C ASP A 20 3.68 -8.90 6.05
N SER A 21 4.46 -8.44 5.06
CA SER A 21 4.38 -7.08 4.54
C SER A 21 4.71 -6.97 3.05
N ALA A 22 4.04 -6.04 2.39
CA ALA A 22 4.26 -5.66 1.01
C ALA A 22 4.30 -4.13 0.91
N GLU A 23 5.05 -3.62 -0.06
CA GLU A 23 5.15 -2.18 -0.34
C GLU A 23 4.16 -1.79 -1.43
N LEU A 24 3.47 -0.68 -1.23
CA LEU A 24 2.52 -0.11 -2.17
C LEU A 24 3.20 1.01 -2.95
N TYR A 25 3.20 0.86 -4.27
CA TYR A 25 3.70 1.86 -5.20
C TYR A 25 2.58 2.34 -6.12
N ILE A 26 2.59 3.61 -6.47
CA ILE A 26 1.78 4.17 -7.56
C ILE A 26 2.73 4.66 -8.64
N GLY A 27 2.77 3.95 -9.77
CA GLY A 27 3.82 4.19 -10.78
C GLY A 27 5.19 3.75 -10.26
N ASP A 28 6.07 4.72 -10.02
CA ASP A 28 7.42 4.53 -9.43
C ASP A 28 7.56 5.16 -8.03
N GLU A 29 6.47 5.72 -7.48
CA GLU A 29 6.47 6.38 -6.17
C GLU A 29 5.97 5.45 -5.08
N PHE A 30 6.65 5.45 -3.93
CA PHE A 30 6.22 4.72 -2.73
C PHE A 30 5.15 5.52 -2.00
N VAL A 31 3.97 4.94 -1.84
CA VAL A 31 2.83 5.61 -1.20
C VAL A 31 2.44 4.99 0.15
N GLY A 32 2.92 3.77 0.43
CA GLY A 32 2.54 3.10 1.66
C GLY A 32 2.98 1.66 1.77
N VAL A 33 2.58 1.03 2.86
CA VAL A 33 2.89 -0.36 3.19
C VAL A 33 1.59 -1.11 3.50
N LEU A 34 1.52 -2.33 3.00
CA LEU A 34 0.47 -3.29 3.28
C LEU A 34 1.04 -4.32 4.26
N PHE A 35 0.40 -4.50 5.40
CA PHE A 35 0.69 -5.57 6.33
C PHE A 35 -0.36 -6.66 6.19
N ARG A 36 0.09 -7.90 6.16
CA ARG A 36 -0.76 -9.09 6.20
C ARG A 36 -0.61 -9.70 7.58
N ASP A 37 -1.70 -9.73 8.30
CA ASP A 37 -1.82 -10.36 9.60
C ASP A 37 -2.64 -11.64 9.45
N ASP A 38 -2.18 -12.72 10.04
CA ASP A 38 -2.79 -14.04 9.98
C ASP A 38 -2.74 -14.66 11.39
N GLU A 39 -3.08 -13.86 12.41
CA GLU A 39 -3.23 -14.33 13.79
C GLU A 39 -4.52 -15.17 13.91
N ASP A 40 -4.37 -16.43 14.37
CA ASP A 40 -5.45 -17.34 14.76
C ASP A 40 -6.55 -17.61 13.71
N GLY A 41 -6.21 -17.54 12.43
CA GLY A 41 -7.10 -17.92 11.31
C GLY A 41 -7.97 -16.78 10.77
N ASP A 42 -7.85 -15.57 11.32
CA ASP A 42 -8.48 -14.36 10.80
C ASP A 42 -7.49 -13.56 9.96
N LEU A 43 -7.47 -13.84 8.66
CA LEU A 43 -6.63 -13.14 7.69
C LEU A 43 -7.07 -11.68 7.55
N SER A 44 -6.26 -10.77 8.09
CA SER A 44 -6.48 -9.33 8.04
C SER A 44 -5.40 -8.63 7.20
N TYR A 45 -5.82 -7.62 6.46
CA TYR A 45 -4.92 -6.79 5.64
C TYR A 45 -4.99 -5.35 6.09
N ASN A 46 -3.88 -4.83 6.61
CA ASN A 46 -3.76 -3.46 7.07
C ASN A 46 -2.98 -2.64 6.05
N LEU A 47 -3.66 -1.69 5.40
CA LEU A 47 -3.02 -0.79 4.45
C LEU A 47 -2.79 0.57 5.10
N GLN A 48 -1.54 1.00 5.16
CA GLN A 48 -1.16 2.31 5.68
C GLN A 48 -0.56 3.15 4.56
N ILE A 49 -1.23 4.26 4.24
CA ILE A 49 -0.83 5.21 3.19
C ILE A 49 -0.51 6.53 3.86
N ALA A 50 0.66 7.09 3.56
CA ALA A 50 0.99 8.46 3.93
C ALA A 50 0.58 9.38 2.78
N ILE A 51 -0.32 10.32 3.05
CA ILE A 51 -0.70 11.36 2.09
C ILE A 51 -0.14 12.67 2.63
N LEU A 52 0.69 13.34 1.83
CA LEU A 52 1.20 14.66 2.18
C LEU A 52 0.18 15.72 1.76
N ASP A 53 0.20 16.87 2.44
CA ASP A 53 -0.65 18.02 2.07
C ASP A 53 -0.40 18.45 0.62
N SER A 54 0.84 18.36 0.15
CA SER A 54 1.24 18.62 -1.24
C SER A 54 0.63 17.65 -2.27
N ASP A 55 0.17 16.47 -1.85
CA ASP A 55 -0.53 15.50 -2.71
C ASP A 55 -2.05 15.73 -2.76
N LEU A 56 -2.58 16.60 -1.89
CA LEU A 56 -4.01 16.93 -1.79
C LEU A 56 -4.44 18.11 -2.67
N ASP A 57 -3.48 18.90 -3.17
CA ASP A 57 -3.69 20.08 -4.05
C ASP A 57 -4.01 19.68 -5.52
#